data_AF-A0A4P5Y8H0-F1
#
_entry.id   AF-A0A4P5Y8H0-F1
#
_cell.length_a   1.000
_cell.length_b   1.000
_cell.length_c   1.000
_cell.angle_alpha   90.00
_cell.angle_beta   90.00
_cell.angle_gamma   90.00
#
_symmetry.space_group_name_H-M   'P 1'
#
loop_
_entity.id
_entity.type
_entity.pdbx_description
1 polymer ?
#
loop_
_entity_poly.entity_id
_entity_poly.type
_entity_poly.pdbx_seq_one_letter_code
_entity_poly.pdbx_strand_id
1 'polypeptide(L)'
;MLVVLIIICLLAGLIMAAAAIITEQQKSWSTRNTMRVVMNLLAGRSAVAGGYPAAVEHPLAGSAICAAGRPLYMRAIGGAVSTTGEALMVENSTWVAGAESRVLKPDDRFDGIVVSQDLPFLFGLRRSQCSILGGTVGIGTPAVTYPGITSYRKLDRPMPGRATFSGGPAYGQADYPDPQHLVSPTGEDGSPERSLETVQRRALEIAIGTGGLDELRRLRCIQEDQGTLILDRRAMVLASDTSPQPTWSPGTYRRADTRWQRYRLRGPVLVDGWGREMLYRSQPSPGLLSAGKDGVFVCDPGPDGIISSSAATVETTRSADDRNGMTDNVTTDPP
;
A
#
# COMPACT_ATOMS: atom_id res chain seq x y z
N MET A 1 -19.78 -0.88 -52.61
CA MET A 1 -19.15 0.02 -51.62
C MET A 1 -19.70 -0.18 -50.21
N LEU A 2 -21.01 -0.10 -49.98
CA LEU A 2 -21.60 -0.25 -48.63
C LEU A 2 -21.26 -1.60 -47.94
N VAL A 3 -21.33 -2.71 -48.68
CA VAL A 3 -20.98 -4.05 -48.16
C VAL A 3 -19.51 -4.12 -47.68
N VAL A 4 -18.59 -3.49 -48.41
CA VAL A 4 -17.16 -3.49 -48.04
C VAL A 4 -16.92 -2.71 -46.75
N LEU A 5 -17.59 -1.55 -46.59
CA LEU A 5 -17.51 -0.76 -45.35
C LEU A 5 -18.02 -1.56 -44.15
N ILE A 6 -19.14 -2.29 -44.30
CA ILE A 6 -19.69 -3.13 -43.23
C ILE A 6 -18.67 -4.22 -42.83
N ILE A 7 -18.05 -4.89 -43.80
CA ILE A 7 -17.05 -5.94 -43.53
C ILE A 7 -15.83 -5.35 -42.80
N ILE A 8 -15.34 -4.19 -43.21
CA ILE A 8 -14.20 -3.52 -42.56
C ILE A 8 -14.56 -3.16 -41.10
N CYS A 9 -15.75 -2.60 -40.86
CA CYS A 9 -16.19 -2.27 -39.51
C CYS A 9 -16.31 -3.52 -38.61
N LEU A 10 -16.83 -4.63 -39.14
CA LEU A 10 -16.92 -5.90 -38.40
C LEU A 10 -15.54 -6.46 -38.06
N LEU A 11 -14.62 -6.48 -39.02
CA LEU A 11 -13.25 -6.95 -38.81
C LEU A 11 -12.50 -6.08 -37.80
N ALA A 12 -12.61 -4.76 -37.91
CA ALA A 12 -11.99 -3.84 -36.96
C ALA A 12 -12.53 -4.06 -35.53
N GLY A 13 -13.85 -4.25 -35.38
CA GLY A 13 -14.47 -4.58 -34.08
C GLY A 13 -13.93 -5.88 -33.48
N LEU A 14 -13.83 -6.94 -34.29
CA LEU A 14 -13.27 -8.23 -33.85
C LEU A 14 -11.80 -8.12 -33.44
N ILE A 15 -10.98 -7.38 -34.21
CA ILE A 15 -9.55 -7.18 -33.89
C ILE A 15 -9.40 -6.41 -32.57
N MET A 16 -10.19 -5.37 -32.34
CA MET A 16 -10.14 -4.62 -31.08
C MET A 16 -10.57 -5.46 -29.88
N ALA A 17 -11.62 -6.28 -30.01
CA ALA A 17 -12.05 -7.19 -28.96
C ALA A 17 -10.97 -8.25 -28.64
N ALA A 18 -10.35 -8.84 -29.67
CA ALA A 18 -9.26 -9.78 -29.49
C ALA A 18 -8.02 -9.12 -28.84
N ALA A 19 -7.68 -7.90 -29.24
CA ALA A 19 -6.58 -7.14 -28.65
C ALA A 19 -6.79 -6.89 -27.16
N ALA A 20 -8.02 -6.54 -26.74
CA ALA A 20 -8.34 -6.37 -25.32
C ALA A 20 -8.05 -7.67 -24.53
N ILE A 21 -8.58 -8.81 -24.97
CA ILE A 21 -8.36 -10.11 -24.33
C ILE A 21 -6.86 -10.46 -24.24
N ILE A 22 -6.12 -10.27 -25.32
CA ILE A 22 -4.67 -10.53 -25.36
C ILE A 22 -3.93 -9.64 -24.35
N THR A 23 -4.28 -8.36 -24.26
CA THR A 23 -3.65 -7.45 -23.29
C THR A 23 -3.95 -7.84 -21.85
N GLU A 24 -5.17 -8.30 -21.53
CA GLU A 24 -5.51 -8.77 -20.17
C GLU A 24 -4.73 -10.04 -19.81
N GLN A 25 -4.63 -10.99 -20.74
CA GLN A 25 -3.83 -12.20 -20.56
C GLN A 25 -2.35 -11.87 -20.37
N GLN A 26 -1.82 -10.93 -21.16
CA GLN A 26 -0.44 -10.46 -21.05
C GLN A 26 -0.16 -9.84 -19.68
N LYS A 27 -1.08 -9.02 -19.14
CA LYS A 27 -0.94 -8.42 -17.80
C LYS A 27 -1.00 -9.47 -16.69
N SER A 28 -1.90 -10.44 -16.79
CA SER A 28 -1.96 -11.57 -15.84
C SER A 28 -0.67 -12.41 -15.87
N TRP A 29 -0.17 -12.73 -17.07
CA TRP A 29 1.09 -13.44 -17.23
C TRP A 29 2.29 -12.63 -16.71
N SER A 30 2.33 -11.34 -17.02
CA SER A 30 3.34 -10.41 -16.49
C SER A 30 3.33 -10.40 -14.97
N THR A 31 2.15 -10.30 -14.34
CA THR A 31 1.99 -10.33 -12.89
C THR A 31 2.58 -11.60 -12.27
N ARG A 32 2.24 -12.78 -12.81
CA ARG A 32 2.80 -14.06 -12.33
C ARG A 32 4.31 -14.14 -12.51
N ASN A 33 4.81 -13.68 -13.66
CA ASN A 33 6.24 -13.68 -13.95
C ASN A 33 7.00 -12.74 -12.99
N THR A 34 6.50 -11.53 -12.80
CA THR A 34 7.00 -10.55 -11.83
C THR A 34 7.08 -11.15 -10.44
N MET A 35 5.99 -11.73 -9.94
CA MET A 35 5.96 -12.32 -8.62
C MET A 35 6.96 -13.46 -8.48
N ARG A 36 7.07 -14.32 -9.50
CA ARG A 36 8.07 -15.41 -9.52
C ARG A 36 9.50 -14.87 -9.47
N VAL A 37 9.80 -13.82 -10.25
CA VAL A 37 11.13 -13.18 -10.24
C VAL A 37 11.43 -12.58 -8.87
N VAL A 38 10.49 -11.82 -8.29
CA VAL A 38 10.66 -11.26 -6.93
C VAL A 38 10.88 -12.39 -5.92
N MET A 39 10.07 -13.44 -5.93
CA MET A 39 10.23 -14.58 -5.02
C MET A 39 11.55 -15.32 -5.21
N ASN A 40 12.04 -15.47 -6.45
CA ASN A 40 13.35 -16.05 -6.73
C ASN A 40 14.50 -15.18 -6.20
N LEU A 41 14.40 -13.85 -6.34
CA LEU A 41 15.39 -12.90 -5.79
C LEU A 41 15.39 -12.97 -4.26
N LEU A 42 14.21 -12.98 -3.63
CA LEU A 42 14.06 -13.15 -2.19
C LEU A 42 14.62 -14.49 -1.70
N ALA A 43 14.37 -15.58 -2.43
CA ALA A 43 14.91 -16.90 -2.12
C ALA A 43 16.44 -16.92 -2.23
N GLY A 44 17.01 -16.35 -3.30
CA GLY A 44 18.45 -16.21 -3.49
C GLY A 44 19.12 -15.41 -2.37
N ARG A 45 18.51 -14.28 -1.97
CA ARG A 45 18.95 -13.53 -0.78
C ARG A 45 18.83 -14.38 0.48
N SER A 46 17.71 -15.08 0.68
CA SER A 46 17.48 -15.86 1.89
C SER A 46 18.52 -16.96 2.09
N ALA A 47 19.01 -17.57 0.99
CA ALA A 47 20.07 -18.55 1.02
C ALA A 47 21.41 -17.97 1.51
N VAL A 48 21.68 -16.69 1.23
CA VAL A 48 22.91 -15.99 1.64
C VAL A 48 22.78 -15.39 3.05
N ALA A 49 21.63 -14.78 3.34
CA ALA A 49 21.38 -14.03 4.58
C ALA A 49 20.80 -14.88 5.73
N GLY A 50 20.48 -16.17 5.48
CA GLY A 50 19.94 -17.09 6.47
C GLY A 50 18.44 -16.89 6.76
N GLY A 51 17.70 -16.18 5.90
CA GLY A 51 16.27 -15.96 6.07
C GLY A 51 15.68 -14.95 5.09
N TYR A 52 14.35 -14.99 4.96
CA TYR A 52 13.61 -14.00 4.18
C TYR A 52 13.60 -12.63 4.87
N PRO A 53 13.56 -11.52 4.12
CA PRO A 53 13.43 -10.20 4.73
C PRO A 53 12.11 -10.12 5.51
N ALA A 54 12.14 -9.39 6.64
CA ALA A 54 10.93 -9.12 7.40
C ALA A 54 9.97 -8.25 6.58
N ALA A 55 8.69 -8.60 6.59
CA ALA A 55 7.64 -7.73 6.08
C ALA A 55 7.40 -6.58 7.07
N VAL A 56 7.07 -5.40 6.53
CA VAL A 56 6.66 -4.24 7.34
C VAL A 56 5.21 -3.95 7.07
N GLU A 57 4.49 -3.55 8.11
CA GLU A 57 3.11 -3.13 7.96
C GLU A 57 2.99 -1.99 6.93
N HIS A 58 1.98 -2.07 6.08
CA HIS A 58 1.67 -1.02 5.14
C HIS A 58 1.43 0.32 5.87
N PRO A 59 2.01 1.47 5.44
CA PRO A 59 1.85 2.77 6.12
C PRO A 59 0.40 3.25 6.31
N LEU A 60 -0.52 2.73 5.49
CA LEU A 60 -1.97 2.95 5.59
C LEU A 60 -2.66 2.12 6.68
N ALA A 61 -2.12 0.95 7.00
CA ALA A 61 -2.69 0.02 7.96
C ALA A 61 -2.41 0.46 9.41
N GLY A 62 -1.22 1.05 9.63
CA GLY A 62 -0.92 1.95 10.73
C GLY A 62 -1.08 1.41 12.15
N SER A 63 -1.00 0.10 12.41
CA SER A 63 -1.21 -0.51 13.73
C SER A 63 -0.32 0.04 14.85
N ALA A 64 0.83 0.65 14.52
CA ALA A 64 1.78 1.18 15.49
C ALA A 64 1.35 2.47 16.21
N ILE A 65 0.37 3.23 15.69
CA ILE A 65 -0.08 4.49 16.30
C ILE A 65 -1.58 4.43 16.58
N CYS A 66 -1.95 4.10 17.82
CA CYS A 66 -3.29 4.46 18.34
C CYS A 66 -3.22 5.84 18.98
N ALA A 67 -3.17 6.87 18.15
CA ALA A 67 -3.63 8.18 18.59
C ALA A 67 -5.16 8.10 18.78
N ALA A 68 -5.70 8.89 19.71
CA ALA A 68 -7.14 8.96 20.00
C ALA A 68 -7.95 9.06 18.68
N GLY A 69 -8.74 8.04 18.36
CA GLY A 69 -9.39 7.89 17.06
C GLY A 69 -10.34 6.68 16.98
N ARG A 70 -10.86 6.38 15.78
CA ARG A 70 -11.74 5.23 15.44
C ARG A 70 -10.90 3.95 15.19
N PRO A 71 -11.44 2.75 15.43
CA PRO A 71 -10.68 1.54 15.16
C PRO A 71 -10.55 1.27 13.68
N LEU A 72 -9.31 1.09 13.24
CA LEU A 72 -8.98 0.70 11.86
C LEU A 72 -9.22 -0.78 11.59
N TYR A 73 -9.46 -1.56 12.64
CA TYR A 73 -9.52 -3.00 12.58
C TYR A 73 -10.81 -3.51 13.20
N MET A 74 -11.45 -4.42 12.50
CA MET A 74 -12.61 -5.18 12.94
C MET A 74 -12.17 -6.60 13.29
N ARG A 75 -12.70 -7.17 14.38
CA ARG A 75 -12.45 -8.59 14.69
C ARG A 75 -13.09 -9.46 13.60
N ALA A 76 -12.42 -10.56 13.24
CA ALA A 76 -13.00 -11.56 12.33
C ALA A 76 -14.33 -12.14 12.88
N ILE A 77 -14.41 -12.26 14.21
CA ILE A 77 -15.62 -12.65 14.94
C ILE A 77 -15.84 -11.61 16.05
N GLY A 78 -16.68 -10.62 15.82
CA GLY A 78 -17.07 -9.64 16.83
C GLY A 78 -17.08 -8.19 16.35
N GLY A 79 -16.93 -7.28 17.30
CA GLY A 79 -16.98 -5.84 17.07
C GLY A 79 -15.64 -5.23 16.67
N ALA A 80 -15.60 -3.91 16.65
CA ALA A 80 -14.39 -3.17 16.37
C ALA A 80 -13.34 -3.34 17.49
N VAL A 81 -12.06 -3.37 17.14
CA VAL A 81 -10.97 -3.38 18.12
C VAL A 81 -11.04 -2.07 18.94
N SER A 82 -10.70 -2.06 20.23
CA SER A 82 -10.76 -0.81 21.00
C SER A 82 -9.63 0.16 20.61
N THR A 83 -9.93 1.45 20.60
CA THR A 83 -9.01 2.53 20.17
C THR A 83 -8.36 3.32 21.28
N THR A 84 -8.79 3.07 22.51
CA THR A 84 -8.22 3.76 23.67
C THR A 84 -6.86 3.15 23.99
N GLY A 85 -5.79 3.92 23.75
CA GLY A 85 -4.40 3.57 24.00
C GLY A 85 -3.73 2.77 22.88
N GLU A 86 -2.42 2.52 22.99
CA GLU A 86 -1.64 1.76 21.99
C GLU A 86 -2.23 0.38 21.75
N ALA A 87 -2.37 0.02 20.46
CA ALA A 87 -2.67 -1.35 20.08
C ALA A 87 -1.44 -2.21 20.38
N LEU A 88 -1.61 -3.16 21.29
CA LEU A 88 -0.49 -3.99 21.72
C LEU A 88 -0.26 -5.11 20.72
N MET A 89 0.95 -5.17 20.18
CA MET A 89 1.42 -6.30 19.41
C MET A 89 2.06 -7.30 20.38
N VAL A 90 1.34 -8.37 20.67
CA VAL A 90 1.84 -9.45 21.52
C VAL A 90 1.73 -10.77 20.80
N GLU A 91 2.76 -11.60 20.91
CA GLU A 91 2.74 -12.96 20.35
C GLU A 91 1.70 -13.84 21.04
N ASN A 92 1.43 -13.55 22.32
CA ASN A 92 0.41 -14.22 23.10
C ASN A 92 -0.50 -13.21 23.80
N SER A 93 -1.79 -13.23 23.47
CA SER A 93 -2.80 -12.35 24.07
C SER A 93 -2.98 -12.58 25.57
N THR A 94 -2.65 -13.78 26.08
CA THR A 94 -2.73 -14.07 27.52
C THR A 94 -1.70 -13.30 28.34
N TRP A 95 -0.67 -12.73 27.71
CA TRP A 95 0.30 -11.85 28.38
C TRP A 95 -0.29 -10.49 28.76
N VAL A 96 -1.45 -10.12 28.21
CA VAL A 96 -2.13 -8.86 28.51
C VAL A 96 -3.55 -9.12 29.02
N ALA A 97 -3.62 -9.79 30.16
CA ALA A 97 -4.89 -10.09 30.83
C ALA A 97 -5.73 -8.81 31.02
N GLY A 98 -7.00 -8.85 30.59
CA GLY A 98 -7.93 -7.72 30.70
C GLY A 98 -7.82 -6.65 29.61
N ALA A 99 -6.86 -6.74 28.68
CA ALA A 99 -6.73 -5.82 27.55
C ALA A 99 -6.93 -6.50 26.19
N GLU A 100 -7.53 -7.69 26.15
CA GLU A 100 -7.74 -8.46 24.92
C GLU A 100 -8.50 -7.66 23.84
N SER A 101 -9.42 -6.79 24.24
CA SER A 101 -10.14 -5.91 23.32
C SER A 101 -9.24 -4.88 22.60
N ARG A 102 -8.02 -4.65 23.09
CA ARG A 102 -7.02 -3.70 22.55
C ARG A 102 -5.86 -4.37 21.81
N VAL A 103 -5.70 -5.69 21.94
CA VAL A 103 -4.63 -6.44 21.29
C VAL A 103 -4.98 -6.69 19.84
N LEU A 104 -4.20 -6.19 18.89
CA LEU A 104 -4.41 -6.50 17.48
C LEU A 104 -3.98 -7.93 17.19
N LYS A 105 -4.86 -8.68 16.53
CA LYS A 105 -4.64 -10.08 16.15
C LYS A 105 -4.30 -10.19 14.66
N PRO A 106 -3.59 -11.25 14.25
CA PRO A 106 -3.25 -11.48 12.84
C PRO A 106 -4.46 -11.59 11.89
N ASP A 107 -5.62 -12.01 12.40
CA ASP A 107 -6.87 -12.23 11.66
C ASP A 107 -7.82 -11.03 11.67
N ASP A 108 -7.52 -9.97 12.42
CA ASP A 108 -8.28 -8.73 12.39
C ASP A 108 -8.31 -8.14 10.96
N ARG A 109 -9.44 -7.56 10.57
CA ARG A 109 -9.69 -7.07 9.20
C ARG A 109 -9.61 -5.56 9.14
N PHE A 110 -8.94 -5.03 8.13
CA PHE A 110 -8.81 -3.59 7.94
C PHE A 110 -10.14 -2.95 7.49
N ASP A 111 -10.61 -1.94 8.21
CA ASP A 111 -11.91 -1.27 8.01
C ASP A 111 -11.79 0.14 7.38
N GLY A 112 -10.58 0.72 7.34
CA GLY A 112 -10.33 2.05 6.76
C GLY A 112 -10.04 3.15 7.79
N ILE A 113 -9.70 4.36 7.32
CA ILE A 113 -9.13 5.46 8.12
C ILE A 113 -10.18 6.42 8.70
N VAL A 114 -11.23 6.80 7.95
CA VAL A 114 -12.32 7.72 8.38
C VAL A 114 -13.70 7.16 8.00
N VAL A 115 -14.75 7.86 8.42
CA VAL A 115 -16.20 7.57 8.39
C VAL A 115 -16.75 7.11 7.02
N SER A 116 -15.96 7.10 5.94
CA SER A 116 -16.40 6.82 4.56
C SER A 116 -15.50 5.86 3.74
N GLN A 117 -14.83 4.90 4.39
CA GLN A 117 -13.86 3.95 3.78
C GLN A 117 -12.92 4.57 2.77
N ASP A 118 -12.03 5.42 3.28
CA ASP A 118 -11.18 6.24 2.42
C ASP A 118 -10.11 5.44 1.68
N LEU A 119 -10.00 4.12 1.89
CA LEU A 119 -8.98 3.26 1.29
C LEU A 119 -9.53 1.90 0.89
N PRO A 120 -10.27 1.82 -0.23
CA PRO A 120 -10.81 0.54 -0.70
C PRO A 120 -9.74 -0.52 -0.96
N PHE A 121 -8.51 -0.10 -1.29
CA PHE A 121 -7.39 -0.98 -1.61
C PHE A 121 -7.14 -2.08 -0.55
N LEU A 122 -7.09 -1.71 0.74
CA LEU A 122 -6.79 -2.62 1.85
C LEU A 122 -8.04 -3.13 2.59
N PHE A 123 -9.23 -2.66 2.23
CA PHE A 123 -10.45 -2.95 2.98
C PHE A 123 -10.72 -4.46 3.03
N GLY A 124 -11.05 -4.97 4.22
CA GLY A 124 -11.34 -6.38 4.47
C GLY A 124 -10.12 -7.30 4.54
N LEU A 125 -8.92 -6.82 4.20
CA LEU A 125 -7.70 -7.61 4.23
C LEU A 125 -7.32 -7.94 5.69
N ARG A 126 -6.78 -9.14 5.93
CA ARG A 126 -6.26 -9.51 7.26
C ARG A 126 -5.05 -8.65 7.59
N ARG A 127 -4.90 -8.27 8.85
CA ARG A 127 -3.73 -7.55 9.35
C ARG A 127 -2.42 -8.25 8.98
N SER A 128 -2.37 -9.58 9.10
CA SER A 128 -1.22 -10.41 8.71
C SER A 128 -0.85 -10.34 7.22
N GLN A 129 -1.74 -9.83 6.38
CA GLN A 129 -1.52 -9.64 4.94
C GLN A 129 -1.31 -8.17 4.58
N CYS A 130 -1.60 -7.22 5.48
CA CYS A 130 -1.41 -5.78 5.30
C CYS A 130 0.06 -5.37 5.44
N SER A 131 0.94 -6.00 4.67
CA SER A 131 2.38 -5.79 4.75
C SER A 131 3.04 -5.69 3.40
N ILE A 132 4.17 -5.00 3.36
CA ILE A 132 4.96 -4.69 2.18
C ILE A 132 6.43 -5.00 2.41
N LEU A 133 7.18 -5.07 1.32
CA LEU A 133 8.63 -5.22 1.36
C LEU A 133 9.25 -3.86 1.67
N GLY A 134 9.69 -3.67 2.91
CA GLY A 134 10.22 -2.37 3.36
C GLY A 134 10.82 -2.39 4.77
N GLY A 135 11.16 -3.60 5.26
CA GLY A 135 11.84 -3.88 6.53
C GLY A 135 12.99 -2.96 6.86
N THR A 136 13.13 -2.62 8.14
CA THR A 136 14.45 -2.27 8.70
C THR A 136 15.43 -3.35 8.28
N VAL A 137 16.55 -2.91 7.74
CA VAL A 137 17.51 -3.77 7.06
C VAL A 137 18.23 -4.68 8.06
N GLY A 138 17.79 -5.93 8.13
CA GLY A 138 18.60 -7.08 8.56
C GLY A 138 19.06 -7.14 10.02
N ILE A 139 19.46 -8.36 10.42
CA ILE A 139 20.15 -8.62 11.69
C ILE A 139 21.50 -7.90 11.65
N GLY A 140 21.79 -7.06 12.65
CA GLY A 140 23.09 -6.41 12.84
C GLY A 140 23.23 -4.99 12.28
N THR A 141 22.22 -4.45 11.59
CA THR A 141 22.22 -3.03 11.24
C THR A 141 21.33 -2.27 12.21
N PRO A 142 21.82 -1.21 12.89
CA PRO A 142 20.97 -0.42 13.78
C PRO A 142 19.75 0.08 13.02
N ALA A 143 18.56 -0.01 13.63
CA ALA A 143 17.32 0.50 13.04
C ALA A 143 17.40 2.00 12.65
N VAL A 144 18.34 2.73 13.27
CA VAL A 144 18.67 4.13 12.99
C VAL A 144 19.37 4.32 11.64
N THR A 145 20.07 3.32 11.12
CA THR A 145 20.90 3.44 9.90
C THR A 145 20.09 3.28 8.61
N TYR A 146 19.09 2.40 8.61
CA TYR A 146 18.16 2.22 7.49
C TYR A 146 16.72 2.21 8.02
N PRO A 147 16.19 3.39 8.33
CA PRO A 147 14.85 3.51 8.85
C PRO A 147 13.88 3.01 7.75
N GLY A 148 12.99 2.08 8.08
CA GLY A 148 12.11 1.37 7.12
C GLY A 148 11.04 2.27 6.50
N ILE A 149 10.19 1.74 5.61
CA ILE A 149 9.23 2.56 4.84
C ILE A 149 8.21 3.34 5.70
N THR A 150 7.95 2.86 6.92
CA THR A 150 7.10 3.50 7.93
C THR A 150 7.82 4.53 8.80
N SER A 151 9.15 4.63 8.68
CA SER A 151 9.93 5.59 9.47
C SER A 151 9.82 7.02 8.93
N TYR A 152 9.82 7.98 9.84
CA TYR A 152 9.79 9.39 9.50
C TYR A 152 10.33 10.26 10.62
N ARG A 153 10.81 11.44 10.23
CA ARG A 153 11.11 12.53 11.16
C ARG A 153 9.91 13.45 11.29
N LYS A 154 9.45 13.64 12.53
CA LYS A 154 8.56 14.75 12.90
C LYS A 154 9.35 16.05 12.79
N LEU A 155 8.81 16.99 12.04
CA LEU A 155 9.31 18.35 11.95
C LEU A 155 8.58 19.21 12.97
N ASP A 156 9.31 20.10 13.63
CA ASP A 156 8.73 21.10 14.52
C ASP A 156 7.77 22.00 13.75
N ARG A 157 6.70 22.44 14.42
CA ARG A 157 5.74 23.38 13.86
C ARG A 157 6.48 24.66 13.40
N PRO A 158 6.20 25.21 12.20
CA PRO A 158 6.87 26.42 11.75
C PRO A 158 6.46 27.56 12.68
N MET A 159 7.45 28.27 13.21
CA MET A 159 7.18 29.54 13.85
C MET A 159 7.02 30.61 12.75
N PRO A 160 6.00 31.49 12.83
CA PRO A 160 5.88 32.63 11.92
C PRO A 160 7.21 33.39 11.83
N GLY A 161 7.72 33.61 10.61
CA GLY A 161 8.98 34.34 10.37
C GLY A 161 10.27 33.52 10.39
N ARG A 162 10.22 32.19 10.62
CA ARG A 162 11.40 31.33 10.54
C ARG A 162 11.42 30.58 9.22
N ALA A 163 12.48 30.77 8.42
CA ALA A 163 12.69 30.01 7.20
C ALA A 163 12.82 28.52 7.54
N THR A 164 11.85 27.77 7.08
CA THR A 164 11.77 26.32 7.16
C THR A 164 12.53 25.71 5.99
N PHE A 165 13.58 24.93 6.29
CA PHE A 165 14.36 24.03 5.43
C PHE A 165 14.48 24.36 3.93
N SER A 166 15.72 24.50 3.44
CA SER A 166 16.02 24.58 2.01
C SER A 166 15.39 23.41 1.23
N GLY A 167 14.59 23.72 0.20
CA GLY A 167 13.96 22.71 -0.68
C GLY A 167 12.62 22.14 -0.21
N GLY A 168 12.06 22.60 0.93
CA GLY A 168 10.69 22.25 1.33
C GLY A 168 9.63 23.08 0.59
N PRO A 169 8.41 22.55 0.37
CA PRO A 169 7.29 23.34 -0.16
C PRO A 169 6.99 24.53 0.77
N ALA A 170 6.49 25.64 0.21
CA ALA A 170 6.05 26.78 1.00
C ALA A 170 4.86 26.37 1.90
N TYR A 171 5.00 26.55 3.22
CA TYR A 171 4.10 25.98 4.24
C TYR A 171 2.65 26.45 4.16
N GLY A 172 2.40 27.63 3.58
CA GLY A 172 1.04 28.12 3.32
C GLY A 172 0.30 27.32 2.24
N GLN A 173 0.96 26.36 1.58
CA GLN A 173 0.39 25.56 0.49
C GLN A 173 0.35 24.06 0.79
N ALA A 174 0.90 23.61 1.92
CA ALA A 174 0.85 22.21 2.31
C ALA A 174 -0.36 21.99 3.23
N ASP A 175 -1.45 21.47 2.65
CA ASP A 175 -2.65 21.09 3.40
C ASP A 175 -2.36 19.83 4.22
N TYR A 176 -1.75 20.01 5.39
CA TYR A 176 -1.66 18.94 6.38
C TYR A 176 -3.03 18.81 7.07
N PRO A 177 -3.67 17.63 7.05
CA PRO A 177 -4.91 17.41 7.81
C PRO A 177 -4.70 17.48 9.33
N ASP A 178 -3.45 17.45 9.81
CA ASP A 178 -3.10 17.73 11.19
C ASP A 178 -2.21 18.99 11.29
N PRO A 179 -2.72 20.11 11.85
CA PRO A 179 -1.93 21.31 12.08
C PRO A 179 -0.81 21.16 13.13
N GLN A 180 -0.73 20.00 13.81
CA GLN A 180 0.19 19.77 14.92
C GLN A 180 1.50 19.06 14.51
N HIS A 181 1.55 18.32 13.41
CA HIS A 181 2.73 17.51 13.06
C HIS A 181 3.07 17.58 11.57
N LEU A 182 4.22 18.18 11.29
CA LEU A 182 4.86 18.18 9.98
C LEU A 182 5.75 16.95 9.85
N VAL A 183 5.89 16.40 8.64
CA VAL A 183 6.75 15.26 8.37
C VAL A 183 7.69 15.58 7.23
N SER A 184 8.98 15.27 7.39
CA SER A 184 9.97 15.55 6.34
C SER A 184 9.76 14.64 5.12
N PRO A 185 9.55 15.17 3.90
CA PRO A 185 9.44 14.35 2.69
C PRO A 185 10.73 13.58 2.41
N THR A 186 11.88 14.13 2.82
CA THR A 186 13.23 13.63 2.52
C THR A 186 14.01 13.13 3.74
N GLY A 187 13.56 13.37 4.97
CA GLY A 187 14.20 12.86 6.20
C GLY A 187 15.00 13.84 7.05
N GLU A 188 16.05 13.33 7.69
CA GLU A 188 16.67 13.86 8.91
C GLU A 188 17.60 15.06 8.75
N ASP A 189 18.12 15.36 7.57
CA ASP A 189 19.12 16.42 7.41
C ASP A 189 18.93 17.32 6.17
N GLY A 190 17.95 17.04 5.30
CA GLY A 190 17.74 17.80 4.06
C GLY A 190 18.91 17.68 3.07
N SER A 191 19.85 16.76 3.33
CA SER A 191 20.95 16.44 2.44
C SER A 191 20.42 15.68 1.22
N PRO A 192 20.68 16.15 -0.02
CA PRO A 192 20.27 15.43 -1.22
C PRO A 192 20.91 14.03 -1.34
N GLU A 193 22.08 13.82 -0.72
CA GLU A 193 22.80 12.53 -0.74
C GLU A 193 22.26 11.51 0.29
N ARG A 194 21.51 11.97 1.29
CA ARG A 194 20.87 11.14 2.34
C ARG A 194 19.36 11.29 2.36
N SER A 195 18.75 11.52 1.20
CA SER A 195 17.29 11.49 1.14
C SER A 195 16.79 10.10 1.60
N LEU A 196 15.76 10.06 2.44
CA LEU A 196 15.10 8.83 2.89
C LEU A 196 14.60 8.00 1.71
N GLU A 197 14.35 8.62 0.56
CA GLU A 197 14.04 7.92 -0.68
C GLU A 197 15.22 7.08 -1.19
N THR A 198 16.44 7.59 -1.07
CA THR A 198 17.68 6.83 -1.31
C THR A 198 17.84 5.71 -0.28
N VAL A 199 17.49 5.96 0.98
CA VAL A 199 17.50 4.95 2.05
C VAL A 199 16.47 3.84 1.77
N GLN A 200 15.24 4.16 1.35
CA GLN A 200 14.22 3.16 1.01
C GLN A 200 14.57 2.37 -0.24
N ARG A 201 15.07 3.05 -1.28
CA ARG A 201 15.59 2.36 -2.47
C ARG A 201 16.69 1.37 -2.06
N ARG A 202 17.60 1.79 -1.17
CA ARG A 202 18.66 0.93 -0.64
C ARG A 202 18.12 -0.18 0.26
N ALA A 203 17.08 0.07 1.05
CA ALA A 203 16.42 -0.95 1.87
C ALA A 203 15.80 -2.04 0.99
N LEU A 204 15.13 -1.65 -0.11
CA LEU A 204 14.59 -2.56 -1.11
C LEU A 204 15.71 -3.30 -1.87
N GLU A 205 16.76 -2.59 -2.29
CA GLU A 205 17.94 -3.19 -2.92
C GLU A 205 18.58 -4.24 -2.04
N ILE A 206 18.73 -3.95 -0.75
CA ILE A 206 19.22 -4.90 0.21
C ILE A 206 18.20 -6.05 0.29
N ALA A 207 16.92 -5.78 0.56
CA ALA A 207 15.88 -6.80 0.70
C ALA A 207 15.76 -7.76 -0.51
N ILE A 208 16.15 -7.35 -1.71
CA ILE A 208 16.06 -8.15 -2.93
C ILE A 208 17.42 -8.75 -3.34
N GLY A 209 18.52 -8.07 -3.01
CA GLY A 209 19.88 -8.42 -3.42
C GLY A 209 20.42 -7.55 -4.55
N THR A 210 21.75 -7.52 -4.67
CA THR A 210 22.48 -6.70 -5.66
C THR A 210 22.01 -7.00 -7.09
N GLY A 211 21.69 -5.95 -7.86
CA GLY A 211 21.20 -6.07 -9.24
C GLY A 211 19.71 -6.45 -9.37
N GLY A 212 19.04 -6.80 -8.26
CA GLY A 212 17.62 -7.14 -8.27
C GLY A 212 16.72 -5.96 -8.68
N LEU A 213 17.07 -4.74 -8.27
CA LEU A 213 16.31 -3.54 -8.67
C LEU A 213 16.34 -3.30 -10.18
N ASP A 214 17.47 -3.55 -10.84
CA ASP A 214 17.59 -3.34 -12.29
C ASP A 214 16.80 -4.39 -13.07
N GLU A 215 16.75 -5.63 -12.56
CA GLU A 215 15.86 -6.67 -13.08
C GLU A 215 14.39 -6.24 -12.96
N LEU A 216 13.98 -5.80 -11.77
CA LEU A 216 12.60 -5.39 -11.56
C LEU A 216 12.22 -4.13 -12.34
N ARG A 217 13.14 -3.19 -12.56
CA ARG A 217 12.94 -2.05 -13.46
C ARG A 217 12.76 -2.49 -14.91
N ARG A 218 13.58 -3.44 -15.39
CA ARG A 218 13.44 -4.01 -16.74
C ARG A 218 12.06 -4.65 -16.94
N LEU A 219 11.57 -5.34 -15.91
CA LEU A 219 10.23 -5.94 -15.90
C LEU A 219 9.11 -4.92 -15.62
N ARG A 220 9.44 -3.65 -15.36
CA ARG A 220 8.50 -2.57 -14.99
C ARG A 220 7.69 -2.89 -13.72
N CYS A 221 8.30 -3.58 -12.78
CA CYS A 221 7.68 -4.05 -11.53
C CYS A 221 8.00 -3.15 -10.34
N ILE A 222 8.67 -2.03 -10.59
CA ILE A 222 8.94 -1.02 -9.58
C ILE A 222 8.37 0.29 -10.10
N GLN A 223 7.62 0.95 -9.22
CA GLN A 223 7.08 2.26 -9.47
C GLN A 223 7.71 3.24 -8.48
N GLU A 224 8.38 4.25 -9.02
CA GLU A 224 8.88 5.41 -8.28
C GLU A 224 7.94 6.56 -8.61
N ASP A 225 6.69 6.49 -8.11
CA ASP A 225 5.58 7.28 -8.68
C ASP A 225 5.19 8.53 -7.91
N GLN A 226 4.51 9.38 -8.67
CA GLN A 226 3.92 10.65 -8.28
C GLN A 226 2.64 10.46 -7.45
N GLY A 227 2.38 11.36 -6.53
CA GLY A 227 1.18 11.34 -5.70
C GLY A 227 1.45 11.84 -4.30
N THR A 228 0.39 11.86 -3.52
CA THR A 228 0.43 12.35 -2.15
C THR A 228 1.08 11.32 -1.25
N LEU A 229 2.17 11.72 -0.60
CA LEU A 229 2.91 10.82 0.27
C LEU A 229 2.04 10.45 1.48
N ILE A 230 1.80 9.16 1.71
CA ILE A 230 1.12 8.71 2.94
C ILE A 230 2.09 8.10 3.94
N LEU A 231 1.98 8.56 5.18
CA LEU A 231 2.71 8.07 6.35
C LEU A 231 1.80 8.02 7.56
N ASP A 232 1.84 6.92 8.30
CA ASP A 232 1.06 6.74 9.53
C ASP A 232 -0.39 7.18 9.40
N ARG A 233 -1.10 6.66 8.38
CA ARG A 233 -2.50 6.98 8.12
C ARG A 233 -2.77 8.45 7.71
N ARG A 234 -1.72 9.22 7.37
CA ARG A 234 -1.83 10.65 7.04
C ARG A 234 -1.23 10.97 5.68
N ALA A 235 -1.96 11.75 4.91
CA ALA A 235 -1.53 12.20 3.60
C ALA A 235 -0.81 13.56 3.71
N MET A 236 0.42 13.63 3.23
CA MET A 236 1.18 14.86 3.05
C MET A 236 0.90 15.39 1.65
N VAL A 237 -0.07 16.30 1.53
CA VAL A 237 -0.41 16.96 0.27
C VAL A 237 0.67 17.99 -0.05
N LEU A 238 1.44 17.74 -1.12
CA LEU A 238 2.27 18.79 -1.71
C LEU A 238 1.37 19.70 -2.56
N ALA A 239 1.65 21.00 -2.57
CA ALA A 239 0.94 21.97 -3.41
C ALA A 239 0.95 21.62 -4.91
N SER A 240 1.94 20.82 -5.33
CA SER A 240 2.14 20.33 -6.69
C SER A 240 1.53 18.94 -6.95
N ASP A 241 0.89 18.31 -5.95
CA ASP A 241 0.35 16.96 -6.13
C ASP A 241 -0.84 16.94 -7.10
N THR A 242 -0.98 15.79 -7.77
CA THR A 242 -1.95 15.53 -8.84
C THR A 242 -3.35 16.00 -8.52
N SER A 243 -4.07 16.52 -9.53
CA SER A 243 -5.48 16.93 -9.37
C SER A 243 -6.30 15.77 -8.79
N PRO A 244 -7.05 16.00 -7.70
CA PRO A 244 -7.96 15.00 -7.17
C PRO A 244 -9.02 14.65 -8.22
N GLN A 245 -9.49 13.41 -8.17
CA GLN A 245 -10.40 12.80 -9.14
C GLN A 245 -11.82 12.69 -8.55
N PRO A 246 -12.86 12.81 -9.38
CA PRO A 246 -14.24 12.68 -8.93
C PRO A 246 -14.64 11.24 -8.64
N THR A 247 -13.94 10.26 -9.24
CA THR A 247 -14.24 8.83 -9.14
C THR A 247 -13.09 8.09 -8.49
N TRP A 248 -13.43 7.01 -7.79
CA TRP A 248 -12.43 6.13 -7.21
C TRP A 248 -11.56 5.48 -8.30
N SER A 249 -10.30 5.25 -7.97
CA SER A 249 -9.42 4.35 -8.70
C SER A 249 -8.42 3.67 -7.76
N PRO A 250 -7.88 2.49 -8.12
CA PRO A 250 -6.91 1.82 -7.26
C PRO A 250 -5.66 2.66 -7.00
N GLY A 251 -5.15 2.60 -5.77
CA GLY A 251 -4.04 3.45 -5.32
C GLY A 251 -4.46 4.88 -4.97
N THR A 252 -5.77 5.14 -4.80
CA THR A 252 -6.28 6.42 -4.32
C THR A 252 -6.87 6.29 -2.91
N TYR A 253 -6.91 7.43 -2.22
CA TYR A 253 -7.62 7.59 -0.96
C TYR A 253 -8.66 8.70 -1.05
N ARG A 254 -9.72 8.62 -0.25
CA ARG A 254 -10.75 9.65 -0.19
C ARG A 254 -10.31 10.80 0.71
N ARG A 255 -10.32 12.02 0.19
CA ARG A 255 -10.04 13.26 0.93
C ARG A 255 -11.27 13.69 1.73
N ALA A 256 -11.06 14.61 2.67
CA ALA A 256 -12.13 15.23 3.44
C ALA A 256 -13.15 16.00 2.56
N ASP A 257 -12.74 16.47 1.38
CA ASP A 257 -13.62 17.10 0.38
C ASP A 257 -14.33 16.08 -0.52
N THR A 258 -14.31 14.80 -0.15
CA THR A 258 -14.90 13.63 -0.82
C THR A 258 -14.26 13.22 -2.15
N ARG A 259 -13.28 13.96 -2.66
CA ARG A 259 -12.57 13.60 -3.90
C ARG A 259 -11.49 12.55 -3.65
N TRP A 260 -11.11 11.84 -4.71
CA TRP A 260 -10.11 10.78 -4.67
C TRP A 260 -8.72 11.29 -5.04
N GLN A 261 -7.72 10.97 -4.24
CA GLN A 261 -6.34 11.42 -4.46
C GLN A 261 -5.42 10.21 -4.55
N ARG A 262 -4.58 10.17 -5.58
CA ARG A 262 -3.56 9.12 -5.68
C ARG A 262 -2.55 9.27 -4.55
N TYR A 263 -2.33 8.19 -3.81
CA TYR A 263 -1.27 8.16 -2.82
C TYR A 263 0.01 7.56 -3.40
N ARG A 264 1.12 7.85 -2.73
CA ARG A 264 2.37 7.13 -2.90
C ARG A 264 2.95 6.76 -1.54
N LEU A 265 3.72 5.68 -1.51
CA LEU A 265 4.55 5.34 -0.36
C LEU A 265 5.93 5.98 -0.47
N ARG A 266 6.74 5.88 0.58
CA ARG A 266 8.14 6.30 0.52
C ARG A 266 8.96 5.31 -0.30
N GLY A 267 9.70 5.82 -1.27
CA GLY A 267 10.60 5.00 -2.07
C GLY A 267 9.87 4.13 -3.10
N PRO A 268 10.60 3.21 -3.74
CA PRO A 268 10.06 2.39 -4.81
C PRO A 268 9.07 1.35 -4.27
N VAL A 269 7.92 1.24 -4.91
CA VAL A 269 6.88 0.24 -4.57
C VAL A 269 6.89 -0.87 -5.61
N LEU A 270 6.71 -2.10 -5.15
CA LEU A 270 6.51 -3.25 -6.04
C LEU A 270 5.13 -3.17 -6.68
N VAL A 271 5.08 -3.25 -8.01
CA VAL A 271 3.84 -3.23 -8.78
C VAL A 271 3.70 -4.46 -9.68
N ASP A 272 2.46 -4.86 -9.91
CA ASP A 272 2.10 -5.96 -10.80
C ASP A 272 1.99 -5.53 -12.28
N GLY A 273 1.58 -6.46 -13.16
CA GLY A 273 1.39 -6.19 -14.58
C GLY A 273 0.25 -5.20 -14.89
N TRP A 274 -0.59 -4.87 -13.91
CA TRP A 274 -1.64 -3.86 -14.00
C TRP A 274 -1.19 -2.50 -13.47
N GLY A 275 0.03 -2.41 -12.93
CA GLY A 275 0.54 -1.20 -12.26
C GLY A 275 -0.09 -0.99 -10.88
N ARG A 276 -0.59 -2.06 -10.25
CA ARG A 276 -1.13 -2.00 -8.88
C ARG A 276 -0.06 -2.42 -7.89
N GLU A 277 -0.09 -1.80 -6.72
CA GLU A 277 0.79 -2.16 -5.62
C GLU A 277 0.62 -3.63 -5.22
N MET A 278 1.73 -4.33 -5.04
CA MET A 278 1.77 -5.69 -4.52
C MET A 278 2.10 -5.69 -3.03
N LEU A 279 1.42 -6.54 -2.28
CA LEU A 279 1.70 -6.78 -0.87
C LEU A 279 2.66 -7.96 -0.71
N TYR A 280 3.47 -7.90 0.33
CA TYR A 280 4.40 -8.95 0.73
C TYR A 280 4.00 -9.51 2.09
N ARG A 281 3.73 -10.81 2.15
CA ARG A 281 3.44 -11.55 3.36
C ARG A 281 4.70 -12.31 3.76
N SER A 282 5.11 -12.27 5.03
CA SER A 282 6.21 -13.08 5.55
C SER A 282 5.76 -14.34 6.30
N GLN A 283 4.49 -14.41 6.74
CA GLN A 283 3.96 -15.50 7.57
C GLN A 283 2.57 -15.97 7.09
N PRO A 284 2.22 -17.27 7.20
CA PRO A 284 3.06 -18.37 7.71
C PRO A 284 4.20 -18.75 6.76
N SER A 285 4.12 -18.28 5.52
CA SER A 285 5.15 -18.45 4.50
C SER A 285 5.31 -17.16 3.69
N PRO A 286 6.53 -16.89 3.20
CA PRO A 286 6.79 -15.73 2.37
C PRO A 286 6.03 -15.85 1.04
N GLY A 287 5.38 -14.78 0.64
CA GLY A 287 4.61 -14.73 -0.60
C GLY A 287 4.19 -13.31 -0.97
N LEU A 288 3.72 -13.15 -2.20
CA LEU A 288 3.22 -11.91 -2.75
C LEU A 288 1.73 -12.00 -3.03
N LEU A 289 1.05 -10.87 -2.90
CA LEU A 289 -0.35 -10.69 -3.26
C LEU A 289 -0.46 -9.54 -4.25
N SER A 290 -1.17 -9.76 -5.36
CA SER A 290 -1.53 -8.74 -6.36
C SER A 290 -3.03 -8.56 -6.31
N ALA A 291 -3.44 -7.29 -6.39
CA ALA A 291 -4.82 -6.85 -6.40
C ALA A 291 -5.47 -6.98 -7.80
N GLY A 292 -4.75 -7.54 -8.78
CA GLY A 292 -5.27 -7.81 -10.11
C GLY A 292 -5.68 -6.57 -10.92
N LYS A 293 -6.59 -6.80 -11.86
CA LYS A 293 -7.28 -5.81 -12.70
C LYS A 293 -8.17 -4.90 -11.86
N ASP A 294 -8.90 -5.48 -10.90
CA ASP A 294 -9.87 -4.78 -10.06
C ASP A 294 -9.15 -3.81 -9.10
N GLY A 295 -7.90 -4.11 -8.74
CA GLY A 295 -7.03 -3.22 -7.97
C GLY A 295 -7.47 -3.06 -6.51
N VAL A 296 -8.12 -4.08 -5.97
CA VAL A 296 -8.50 -4.23 -4.56
C VAL A 296 -8.21 -5.66 -4.10
N PHE A 297 -7.97 -5.89 -2.80
CA PHE A 297 -7.65 -7.25 -2.35
C PHE A 297 -8.85 -8.10 -1.94
N VAL A 298 -10.00 -7.49 -1.61
CA VAL A 298 -11.15 -8.22 -1.04
C VAL A 298 -12.48 -7.68 -1.56
N CYS A 299 -12.67 -6.37 -1.49
CA CYS A 299 -13.92 -5.70 -1.81
C CYS A 299 -13.68 -4.60 -2.84
N ASP A 300 -14.35 -4.72 -3.98
CA ASP A 300 -14.42 -3.63 -4.95
C ASP A 300 -15.62 -2.74 -4.55
N PRO A 301 -15.40 -1.45 -4.24
CA PRO A 301 -16.47 -0.54 -3.84
C PRO A 301 -17.43 -0.23 -4.98
N GLY A 302 -17.12 -0.64 -6.22
CA GLY A 302 -17.89 -0.26 -7.38
C GLY A 302 -17.69 1.21 -7.78
N PRO A 303 -18.58 1.75 -8.64
CA PRO A 303 -18.36 3.05 -9.28
C PRO A 303 -18.45 4.26 -8.34
N ASP A 304 -19.19 4.18 -7.23
CA ASP A 304 -19.33 5.27 -6.27
C ASP A 304 -18.12 5.37 -5.31
N GLY A 305 -17.31 4.31 -5.25
CA GLY A 305 -16.15 4.22 -4.37
C GLY A 305 -16.51 4.09 -2.89
N ILE A 306 -17.77 3.77 -2.56
CA ILE A 306 -18.26 3.65 -1.19
C ILE A 306 -18.43 2.17 -0.87
N ILE A 307 -17.75 1.71 0.17
CA ILE A 307 -17.96 0.34 0.64
C ILE A 307 -19.20 0.34 1.53
N SER A 308 -20.14 -0.58 1.33
CA SER A 308 -21.30 -0.71 2.23
C SER A 308 -21.14 -1.86 3.23
N SER A 309 -20.25 -2.80 2.90
CA SER A 309 -20.02 -4.04 3.61
C SER A 309 -19.25 -3.79 4.89
N SER A 310 -19.42 -4.70 5.86
CA SER A 310 -18.58 -4.73 7.05
C SER A 310 -17.28 -5.46 6.75
N ALA A 311 -16.13 -4.89 7.16
CA ALA A 311 -14.83 -5.55 7.00
C ALA A 311 -14.78 -6.93 7.69
N ALA A 312 -15.55 -7.15 8.76
CA ALA A 312 -15.62 -8.42 9.47
C ALA A 312 -16.20 -9.56 8.62
N THR A 313 -17.16 -9.26 7.74
CA THR A 313 -17.94 -10.27 7.00
C THR A 313 -17.75 -10.22 5.49
N VAL A 314 -16.99 -9.25 4.97
CA VAL A 314 -16.93 -8.95 3.52
C VAL A 314 -16.46 -10.12 2.66
N GLU A 315 -15.72 -11.08 3.21
CA GLU A 315 -15.35 -12.31 2.49
C GLU A 315 -16.56 -13.20 2.19
N THR A 316 -17.52 -13.28 3.11
CA THR A 316 -18.69 -14.19 3.02
C THR A 316 -19.98 -13.48 2.61
N THR A 317 -20.12 -12.21 2.97
CA THR A 317 -21.35 -11.43 2.81
C THR A 317 -21.00 -10.02 2.37
N ARG A 318 -21.50 -9.64 1.21
CA ARG A 318 -21.39 -8.29 0.65
C ARG A 318 -22.75 -7.63 0.61
N SER A 319 -22.79 -6.31 0.72
CA SER A 319 -24.01 -5.52 0.72
C SER A 319 -24.01 -4.50 -0.42
N ALA A 320 -25.21 -4.13 -0.88
CA ALA A 320 -25.40 -3.10 -1.90
C ALA A 320 -24.56 -3.37 -3.17
N ASP A 321 -23.82 -2.36 -3.64
CA ASP A 321 -23.06 -2.40 -4.88
C ASP A 321 -21.63 -2.97 -4.73
N ASP A 322 -21.26 -3.44 -3.53
CA ASP A 322 -19.95 -4.02 -3.26
C ASP A 322 -19.73 -5.33 -4.02
N ARG A 323 -18.62 -5.40 -4.76
CA ARG A 323 -18.27 -6.53 -5.60
C ARG A 323 -17.13 -7.35 -5.01
N ASN A 324 -16.98 -8.55 -5.54
CA ASN A 324 -15.89 -9.44 -5.17
C ASN A 324 -14.59 -9.08 -5.89
N GLY A 325 -13.76 -8.29 -5.22
CA GLY A 325 -12.42 -7.92 -5.69
C GLY A 325 -11.36 -9.01 -5.52
N MET A 326 -11.74 -10.25 -5.18
CA MET A 326 -10.78 -11.37 -5.07
C MET A 326 -10.64 -12.19 -6.36
N THR A 327 -11.52 -11.96 -7.33
CA THR A 327 -11.73 -12.87 -8.47
C THR A 327 -10.49 -13.02 -9.36
N ASP A 328 -9.71 -11.96 -9.48
CA ASP A 328 -8.55 -11.81 -10.35
C ASP A 328 -7.23 -11.62 -9.59
N ASN A 329 -7.29 -11.70 -8.25
CA ASN A 329 -6.12 -11.63 -7.41
C ASN A 329 -5.18 -12.80 -7.68
N VAL A 330 -3.89 -12.48 -7.71
CA VAL A 330 -2.84 -13.47 -7.88
C VAL A 330 -2.08 -13.56 -6.58
N THR A 331 -1.93 -14.78 -6.07
CA THR A 331 -1.10 -15.07 -4.91
C THR A 331 0.02 -16.02 -5.31
N THR A 332 1.20 -15.83 -4.74
CA THR A 332 2.21 -16.89 -4.72
C THR A 332 2.07 -17.63 -3.41
N ASP A 333 1.61 -18.87 -3.46
CA ASP A 333 1.90 -19.79 -2.37
C ASP A 333 3.35 -20.26 -2.51
N PRO A 334 4.05 -20.53 -1.39
CA PRO A 334 5.33 -21.22 -1.48
C PRO A 334 5.12 -22.56 -2.22
N PRO A 335 6.12 -23.02 -3.00
CA PRO A 335 6.07 -24.33 -3.62
C PRO A 335 5.92 -25.47 -2.59
#